data_AF-A0A9P7G503-F1
#
_entry.id   AF-A0A9P7G503-F1
#
_cell.length_a   1.000
_cell.length_b   1.000
_cell.length_c   1.000
_cell.angle_alpha   90.00
_cell.angle_beta   90.00
_cell.angle_gamma   90.00
#
_symmetry.space_group_name_H-M   'P 1'
#
loop_
_entity.id
_entity.type
_entity.pdbx_description
1 polymer ?
#
loop_
_entity_poly.entity_id
_entity_poly.type
_entity_poly.pdbx_seq_one_letter_code
_entity_poly.pdbx_strand_id
1 'polypeptide(L)'
;MASSKPKAEDQEYFEDDLPSFAPMPWSLKQIREAIPPRLFVREAVKGLSFLGRDLALAALAWSFATYIDPFFTHSEVKIVLTSAGADVLRWSAWII
;
A
#
# COMPACT_ATOMS: atom_id res chain seq x y z
N MET A 1 3.64 32.50 45.82
CA MET A 1 3.01 31.27 46.31
C MET A 1 2.92 30.30 45.14
N ALA A 2 3.86 29.37 45.04
CA ALA A 2 3.90 28.36 43.98
C ALA A 2 3.07 27.14 44.44
N SER A 3 2.01 26.81 43.70
CA SER A 3 1.22 25.60 43.92
C SER A 3 1.92 24.44 43.22
N SER A 4 2.57 23.59 44.02
CA SER A 4 3.24 22.37 43.56
C SER A 4 2.21 21.33 43.14
N LYS A 5 2.20 20.96 41.85
CA LYS A 5 1.45 19.79 41.36
C LYS A 5 1.94 18.53 42.10
N PRO A 6 1.05 17.70 42.66
CA PRO A 6 1.47 16.46 43.30
C PRO A 6 2.04 15.51 42.25
N LYS A 7 3.16 14.88 42.64
CA LYS A 7 3.89 13.86 41.89
C LYS A 7 2.99 12.63 41.77
N ALA A 8 2.80 12.11 40.56
CA ALA A 8 2.03 10.89 40.35
C ALA A 8 2.70 9.74 41.13
N GLU A 9 2.01 9.26 42.16
CA GLU A 9 2.34 8.03 42.88
C GLU A 9 2.09 6.84 41.95
N ASP A 10 2.91 5.80 42.08
CA ASP A 10 2.78 4.51 41.41
C ASP A 10 1.47 3.82 41.83
N GLN A 11 0.34 4.25 41.26
CA GLN A 11 -0.92 3.56 41.44
C GLN A 11 -0.89 2.29 40.59
N GLU A 12 -1.01 1.14 41.26
CA GLU A 12 -1.12 -0.18 40.65
C GLU A 12 -2.30 -0.15 39.67
N TYR A 13 -2.00 -0.31 38.37
CA TYR A 13 -3.00 -0.19 37.31
C TYR A 13 -3.93 -1.41 37.34
N PHE A 14 -5.22 -1.19 37.62
CA PHE A 14 -6.29 -2.19 37.53
C PHE A 14 -7.25 -1.84 36.39
N GLU A 15 -7.51 -2.80 35.48
CA GLU A 15 -8.43 -2.59 34.34
C GLU A 15 -9.88 -2.35 34.80
N ASP A 16 -10.26 -2.89 35.96
CA ASP A 16 -11.60 -2.74 36.54
C ASP A 16 -11.88 -1.34 37.10
N ASP A 17 -10.84 -0.53 37.34
CA ASP A 17 -10.96 0.87 37.77
C ASP A 17 -11.17 1.83 36.59
N LEU A 18 -11.18 1.32 35.35
CA LEU A 18 -11.45 2.14 34.18
C LEU A 18 -12.92 2.59 34.18
N PRO A 19 -13.20 3.87 33.87
CA PRO A 19 -14.57 4.34 33.76
C PRO A 19 -15.31 3.57 32.67
N SER A 20 -16.53 3.13 32.98
CA SER A 20 -17.43 2.52 32.00
C SER A 20 -17.54 3.41 30.76
N PHE A 21 -17.40 2.81 29.58
CA PHE A 21 -17.46 3.54 28.32
C PHE A 21 -18.77 4.34 28.23
N ALA A 22 -18.64 5.66 28.20
CA ALA A 22 -19.72 6.57 27.88
C ALA A 22 -19.47 7.12 26.46
N PRO A 23 -20.43 7.01 25.53
CA PRO A 23 -20.27 7.63 24.21
C PRO A 23 -20.07 9.13 24.39
N MET A 24 -19.13 9.70 23.63
CA MET A 24 -18.91 11.15 23.66
C MET A 24 -20.21 11.89 23.34
N PRO A 25 -20.51 13.02 24.01
CA PRO A 25 -21.75 13.76 23.82
C PRO A 25 -21.83 14.52 22.47
N TRP A 26 -20.86 14.31 21.58
CA TRP A 26 -20.76 15.02 20.32
C TRP A 26 -21.72 14.44 19.28
N SER A 27 -22.42 15.32 18.58
CA SER A 27 -23.15 14.94 17.38
C SER A 27 -22.18 14.72 16.21
N LEU A 28 -22.55 13.85 15.25
CA LEU A 28 -21.79 13.67 14.01
C LEU A 28 -21.57 14.99 13.25
N LYS A 29 -22.50 15.94 13.38
CA LYS A 29 -22.38 17.28 12.80
C LYS A 29 -21.22 18.07 13.42
N GLN A 30 -21.11 18.08 14.75
CA GLN A 30 -20.01 18.76 15.46
C GLN A 30 -18.65 18.16 15.11
N ILE A 31 -18.58 16.83 14.98
CA ILE A 31 -17.37 16.13 14.55
C ILE A 31 -16.98 16.58 13.13
N ARG A 32 -17.95 16.67 12.21
CA ARG A 32 -17.71 17.12 10.84
C ARG A 32 -17.24 18.58 10.77
N GLU A 33 -17.80 19.46 11.60
CA GLU A 33 -17.43 20.89 11.65
C GLU A 33 -16.01 21.10 12.21
N ALA A 34 -15.54 20.22 13.10
CA ALA A 34 -14.18 20.27 13.63
C ALA A 34 -13.12 19.83 12.61
N ILE A 35 -13.50 19.06 11.59
CA ILE A 35 -12.58 18.56 10.56
C ILE A 35 -12.48 19.60 9.41
N PRO A 36 -11.27 20.05 9.05
CA PRO A 36 -11.11 21.02 7.98
C PRO A 36 -11.73 20.58 6.65
N PRO A 37 -12.49 21.46 5.94
CA PRO A 37 -13.23 21.10 4.73
C PRO A 37 -12.34 20.58 3.60
N ARG A 38 -11.07 21.02 3.55
CA ARG A 38 -10.07 20.53 2.59
C ARG A 38 -9.82 19.02 2.66
N LEU A 39 -10.09 18.37 3.80
CA LEU A 39 -9.90 16.93 3.99
C LEU A 39 -11.06 16.08 3.44
N PHE A 40 -12.20 16.71 3.15
CA PHE A 40 -13.35 16.03 2.53
C PHE A 40 -13.34 16.13 0.99
N VAL A 41 -12.32 16.77 0.41
CA VAL A 41 -12.20 16.92 -1.04
C VAL A 41 -11.79 15.59 -1.64
N ARG A 42 -12.66 15.02 -2.47
CA ARG A 42 -12.40 13.74 -3.13
C ARG A 42 -11.57 13.97 -4.39
N GLU A 43 -10.31 13.55 -4.36
CA GLU A 43 -9.40 13.67 -5.51
C GLU A 43 -9.51 12.47 -6.46
N ALA A 44 -10.67 12.30 -7.09
CA ALA A 44 -10.93 11.19 -8.00
C ALA A 44 -9.96 11.13 -9.19
N VAL A 45 -9.47 12.29 -9.65
CA VAL A 45 -8.49 12.40 -10.73
C VAL A 45 -7.15 11.76 -10.36
N LYS A 46 -6.68 11.97 -9.11
CA LYS A 46 -5.45 11.33 -8.65
C LYS A 46 -5.63 9.81 -8.56
N GLY A 47 -6.76 9.35 -8.01
CA GLY A 47 -7.11 7.92 -8.02
C GLY A 47 -7.11 7.32 -9.42
N LEU A 48 -7.74 8.00 -10.38
CA LEU A 48 -7.78 7.56 -11.78
C LEU A 48 -6.40 7.55 -12.44
N SER A 49 -5.53 8.50 -12.09
CA SER A 49 -4.15 8.53 -12.60
C SER A 49 -3.33 7.33 -12.11
N PHE A 50 -3.49 6.93 -10.85
CA PHE A 50 -2.84 5.71 -10.33
C PHE A 50 -3.38 4.47 -11.02
N LEU A 51 -4.70 4.35 -11.16
CA LEU A 51 -5.31 3.24 -11.89
C LEU A 51 -4.84 3.16 -13.34
N GLY A 52 -4.79 4.29 -14.04
CA GLY A 52 -4.32 4.37 -15.42
C GLY A 52 -2.85 3.94 -15.54
N ARG A 53 -2.00 4.36 -14.61
CA ARG A 53 -0.60 3.90 -14.52
C ARG A 53 -0.52 2.38 -14.31
N ASP A 54 -1.31 1.84 -13.39
CA ASP A 54 -1.28 0.40 -13.08
C ASP A 54 -1.73 -0.43 -14.28
N LEU A 55 -2.78 0.00 -14.98
CA LEU A 55 -3.22 -0.64 -16.22
C LEU A 55 -2.17 -0.54 -17.33
N ALA A 56 -1.49 0.59 -17.47
CA ALA A 56 -0.41 0.75 -18.44
C ALA A 56 0.77 -0.18 -18.13
N LEU A 57 1.19 -0.28 -16.87
CA LEU A 57 2.25 -1.20 -16.45
C LEU A 57 1.85 -2.65 -16.65
N ALA A 58 0.61 -3.02 -16.33
CA ALA A 58 0.08 -4.36 -16.56
C ALA A 58 0.05 -4.71 -18.06
N ALA A 59 -0.39 -3.77 -18.90
CA ALA A 59 -0.40 -3.96 -20.36
C ALA A 59 1.02 -4.11 -20.94
N LEU A 60 1.98 -3.34 -20.44
CA LEU A 60 3.39 -3.46 -20.84
C LEU A 60 3.98 -4.80 -20.39
N ALA A 61 3.75 -5.20 -19.14
CA ALA A 61 4.21 -6.49 -18.63
C ALA A 61 3.62 -7.65 -19.43
N TRP A 62 2.31 -7.60 -19.71
CA TRP A 62 1.64 -8.59 -20.57
C TRP A 62 2.22 -8.61 -21.98
N SER A 63 2.46 -7.43 -22.56
CA SER A 63 3.07 -7.31 -23.88
C SER A 63 4.47 -7.90 -23.90
N PHE A 64 5.30 -7.67 -22.88
CA PHE A 64 6.61 -8.31 -22.80
C PHE A 64 6.49 -9.83 -22.64
N ALA A 65 5.54 -10.31 -21.85
CA ALA A 65 5.31 -11.74 -21.66
C ALA A 65 5.03 -12.48 -22.98
N THR A 66 4.31 -11.86 -23.92
CA THR A 66 4.07 -12.48 -25.24
C THR A 66 5.33 -12.62 -26.10
N TYR A 67 6.37 -11.83 -25.83
CA TYR A 67 7.66 -11.91 -26.52
C TYR A 67 8.69 -12.81 -25.85
N ILE A 68 8.48 -13.19 -24.57
CA ILE A 68 9.42 -14.06 -23.83
C ILE A 68 9.61 -15.39 -24.57
N ASP A 69 8.54 -16.13 -24.84
CA ASP A 69 8.68 -17.48 -25.42
C ASP A 69 9.24 -17.46 -26.86
N PRO A 70 8.79 -16.59 -27.78
CA PRO A 70 9.39 -16.50 -29.12
C PRO A 70 10.87 -16.11 -29.09
N PHE A 71 11.28 -15.23 -28.19
CA PHE A 71 12.66 -14.76 -28.09
C PHE A 71 13.62 -15.88 -27.65
N PHE A 72 13.29 -16.60 -26.58
CA PHE A 72 14.15 -17.68 -26.06
C PHE A 72 14.06 -18.98 -26.88
N THR A 73 13.03 -19.14 -27.72
CA THR A 73 12.91 -20.30 -28.60
C THR A 73 13.72 -20.15 -29.90
N HIS A 74 14.12 -18.92 -30.26
CA HIS A 74 14.84 -18.63 -31.49
C HIS A 74 16.21 -19.34 -31.57
N SER A 75 16.52 -19.94 -32.71
CA SER A 75 17.71 -20.77 -32.91
C SER A 75 19.02 -20.02 -32.63
N GLU A 76 19.10 -18.76 -33.05
CA GLU A 76 20.25 -17.89 -32.80
C GLU A 76 20.53 -17.69 -31.30
N VAL A 77 19.46 -17.52 -30.51
CA VAL A 77 19.57 -17.36 -29.05
C VAL A 77 20.06 -18.65 -28.41
N LYS A 78 19.57 -19.80 -28.87
CA LYS A 78 20.03 -21.11 -28.39
C LYS A 78 21.47 -21.43 -28.80
N ILE A 79 21.95 -20.91 -29.92
CA ILE A 79 23.34 -21.06 -30.36
C ILE A 79 24.28 -20.22 -29.49
N VAL A 80 23.93 -18.95 -29.26
CA VAL A 80 24.75 -18.03 -28.45
C VAL A 80 24.74 -18.41 -26.97
N LEU A 81 23.58 -18.78 -26.45
CA LEU A 81 23.35 -18.96 -25.01
C LEU A 81 23.38 -20.42 -24.55
N THR A 82 23.53 -21.37 -25.48
CA THR A 82 23.27 -22.81 -25.32
C THR A 82 21.81 -23.11 -24.98
N SER A 83 21.31 -24.31 -25.32
CA SER A 83 19.91 -24.67 -25.08
C SER A 83 19.52 -24.58 -23.60
N ALA A 84 20.39 -25.04 -22.71
CA ALA A 84 20.13 -25.00 -21.27
C ALA A 84 20.14 -23.57 -20.71
N GLY A 85 21.02 -22.70 -21.21
CA GLY A 85 21.06 -21.30 -20.79
C GLY A 85 19.82 -20.52 -21.25
N ALA A 86 19.33 -20.78 -22.47
CA ALA A 86 18.09 -20.19 -22.98
C ALA A 86 16.88 -20.58 -22.14
N ASP A 87 16.78 -21.84 -21.70
CA ASP A 87 15.69 -22.29 -20.85
C ASP A 87 15.74 -21.64 -19.46
N VAL A 88 16.92 -21.55 -18.82
CA VAL A 88 17.08 -20.89 -17.52
C VAL A 88 16.69 -19.41 -17.58
N LEU A 89 17.09 -18.68 -18.62
CA LEU A 89 16.70 -17.28 -18.79
C LEU A 89 15.21 -17.12 -19.10
N ARG A 90 14.61 -18.02 -19.88
CA ARG A 90 13.16 -18.03 -20.12
C ARG A 90 12.38 -18.20 -18.81
N TRP A 91 12.76 -19.17 -17.98
CA TRP A 91 12.15 -19.36 -16.66
C TRP A 91 12.39 -18.16 -15.74
N SER A 92 13.57 -17.55 -15.79
CA SER A 92 13.87 -16.35 -15.01
C SER A 92 13.03 -15.15 -15.45
N ALA A 93 12.75 -15.00 -16.75
CA ALA A 93 11.90 -13.95 -17.29
C ALA A 93 10.42 -14.09 -16.90
N TRP A 94 9.95 -15.31 -16.63
CA TRP A 94 8.60 -15.60 -16.13
C TRP A 94 8.45 -15.45 -14.61
N ILE A 95 9.55 -15.35 -13.85
CA ILE A 95 9.54 -15.17 -12.39
C ILE A 95 9.32 -13.70 -11.99
N ILE A 96 9.56 -12.76 -12.92
CA ILE A 96 9.38 -11.31 -12.75
C ILE A 96 7.89 -10.97 -12.89
#